data_AF-A0A7C5KD11-F1
#
_entry.id   AF-A0A7C5KD11-F1
#
_cell.length_a   1.000
_cell.length_b   1.000
_cell.length_c   1.000
_cell.angle_alpha   90.00
_cell.angle_beta   90.00
_cell.angle_gamma   90.00
#
_symmetry.space_group_name_H-M   'P 1'
#
loop_
_entity.id
_entity.type
_entity.pdbx_description
1 polymer ?
#
loop_
_entity_poly.entity_id
_entity_poly.type
_entity_poly.pdbx_seq_one_letter_code
_entity_poly.pdbx_strand_id
1 'polypeptide(L)'
;MRRARLLPLVAALLLLTGMKGDGFVTAAKGAPGTRNVNVAGSGLSVWDGIVRVARFLGWTVRCNPRDEQVLRSFPLRAYVGNRDGTVLVDLMAASAGMDVIIDEDNKIFTLLPEPQPATEAGRKALARKAVEAYRMAMLNPVNPMDTPALRYHLADLLMTEKEYAAAAGEFATMVKKALPRDPFLPLACLKAGQCLARLGDYRGGRAYFRKIIDEFRESPLFPEALLGEADCLYGEGRIEDGILGLQTYLDRYKGTKYEGPMRVALAEGLFRKKEYQRSLEALEGVEKLFLKPEERRKALYLAGASALRAGNPVRAVKSLRDFLLSEKPGSKLHVRACLDLADALSRVGRYVEALCAVKDAASRKLPKDLLPRWAMAAAAAEKRLAQADKGILLLQNALAREGGPRKAPELGLLLAEFLEESGRYEKARALLEEEADLAGPIGDQARALLVKCLEDQGRDREVVEKARAFIPLTKAEGPLNRLFQALTEALTRLGRLDEAFRAASGVPR
;
A
#
# COMPACT_ATOMS: atom_id res chain seq x y z
N MET A 1 -6.15 -24.43 20.25
CA MET A 1 -5.13 -24.98 19.33
C MET A 1 -5.45 -24.65 17.89
N ARG A 2 -4.53 -24.03 17.13
CA ARG A 2 -4.56 -24.03 15.65
C ARG A 2 -3.12 -24.16 15.13
N ARG A 3 -2.80 -25.30 14.50
CA ARG A 3 -1.53 -25.49 13.78
C ARG A 3 -1.57 -24.64 12.51
N ALA A 4 -0.74 -23.61 12.41
CA ALA A 4 -0.58 -22.85 11.16
C ALA A 4 0.25 -23.68 10.18
N ARG A 5 -0.41 -24.23 9.15
CA ARG A 5 0.26 -24.85 7.99
C ARG A 5 0.97 -23.73 7.19
N LEU A 6 2.29 -23.80 7.07
CA LEU A 6 3.08 -23.00 6.13
C LEU A 6 3.85 -23.95 5.21
N LEU A 7 3.27 -24.22 4.03
CA LEU A 7 3.76 -25.05 2.91
C LEU A 7 2.65 -25.01 1.83
N PRO A 8 2.90 -25.23 0.52
CA PRO A 8 4.13 -25.03 -0.28
C PRO A 8 3.89 -24.23 -1.60
N LEU A 9 4.88 -24.26 -2.53
CA LEU A 9 4.80 -24.07 -4.01
C LEU A 9 4.70 -22.63 -4.62
N VAL A 10 5.23 -22.32 -5.83
CA VAL A 10 6.38 -22.86 -6.61
C VAL A 10 6.71 -22.02 -7.88
N ALA A 11 7.97 -22.10 -8.37
CA ALA A 11 8.50 -21.84 -9.74
C ALA A 11 8.12 -20.52 -10.48
N ALA A 12 8.73 -20.07 -11.58
CA ALA A 12 9.58 -20.68 -12.62
C ALA A 12 10.40 -19.60 -13.37
N LEU A 13 11.44 -19.86 -14.20
CA LEU A 13 12.44 -20.95 -14.32
C LEU A 13 13.38 -20.62 -15.52
N LEU A 14 14.70 -20.86 -15.42
CA LEU A 14 15.68 -21.20 -16.50
C LEU A 14 17.10 -21.19 -15.88
N LEU A 15 17.58 -22.29 -15.28
CA LEU A 15 18.41 -23.28 -16.00
C LEU A 15 18.33 -24.71 -15.42
N LEU A 16 17.26 -25.05 -14.70
CA LEU A 16 17.06 -26.39 -14.09
C LEU A 16 15.69 -27.03 -14.41
N THR A 17 15.23 -26.91 -15.66
CA THR A 17 14.18 -27.79 -16.20
C THR A 17 14.75 -29.20 -16.35
N GLY A 18 14.45 -30.08 -15.39
CA GLY A 18 14.80 -31.51 -15.48
C GLY A 18 14.97 -32.20 -14.14
N MET A 19 15.34 -31.48 -13.08
CA MET A 19 15.77 -32.10 -11.82
C MET A 19 14.67 -32.08 -10.74
N LYS A 20 13.59 -32.81 -11.01
CA LYS A 20 12.82 -33.47 -9.94
C LYS A 20 13.63 -34.68 -9.49
N GLY A 21 14.54 -34.48 -8.54
CA GLY A 21 15.37 -35.54 -7.99
C GLY A 21 16.05 -35.09 -6.71
N ASP A 22 16.49 -36.06 -5.92
CA ASP A 22 17.33 -35.86 -4.75
C ASP A 22 18.50 -34.91 -5.05
N GLY A 23 18.58 -33.80 -4.30
CA GLY A 23 19.63 -32.79 -4.52
C GLY A 23 21.03 -33.39 -4.36
N PHE A 24 21.89 -33.15 -5.32
CA PHE A 24 23.14 -33.89 -5.51
C PHE A 24 24.35 -33.01 -5.23
N VAL A 25 25.42 -33.66 -4.78
CA VAL A 25 26.74 -33.05 -4.55
C VAL A 25 27.72 -33.70 -5.51
N THR A 26 28.42 -32.91 -6.31
CA THR A 26 29.39 -33.39 -7.32
C THR A 26 30.70 -32.64 -7.23
N ALA A 27 31.80 -33.28 -7.63
CA ALA A 27 33.09 -32.61 -7.80
C ALA A 27 32.97 -31.43 -8.77
N ALA A 28 33.68 -30.34 -8.49
CA ALA A 28 33.91 -29.29 -9.48
C ALA A 28 34.71 -29.84 -10.68
N LYS A 29 34.32 -29.48 -11.91
CA LYS A 29 35.05 -29.89 -13.12
C LYS A 29 36.48 -29.35 -13.10
N GLY A 30 37.45 -30.21 -13.37
CA GLY A 30 38.86 -29.85 -13.58
C GLY A 30 39.74 -29.82 -12.32
N ALA A 31 39.24 -30.28 -11.17
CA ALA A 31 39.90 -30.06 -9.87
C ALA A 31 40.13 -31.35 -9.05
N PRO A 32 40.85 -32.37 -9.56
CA PRO A 32 41.19 -33.58 -8.81
C PRO A 32 42.00 -33.23 -7.55
N GLY A 33 41.60 -33.78 -6.40
CA GLY A 33 42.25 -33.52 -5.10
C GLY A 33 41.79 -32.23 -4.40
N THR A 34 40.85 -31.46 -4.95
CA THR A 34 40.33 -30.25 -4.30
C THR A 34 39.09 -30.51 -3.45
N ARG A 35 38.85 -29.65 -2.45
CA ARG A 35 37.63 -29.64 -1.62
C ARG A 35 36.42 -29.00 -2.29
N ASN A 36 36.51 -28.69 -3.59
CA ASN A 36 35.51 -27.91 -4.29
C ASN A 36 34.35 -28.78 -4.79
N VAL A 37 33.14 -28.47 -4.32
CA VAL A 37 31.92 -29.20 -4.68
C VAL A 37 30.88 -28.27 -5.32
N ASN A 38 29.99 -28.86 -6.10
CA ASN A 38 28.74 -28.24 -6.52
C ASN A 38 27.61 -28.81 -5.67
N VAL A 39 26.75 -27.96 -5.12
CA VAL A 39 25.49 -28.35 -4.47
C VAL A 39 24.34 -27.81 -5.31
N ALA A 40 23.46 -28.71 -5.77
CA ALA A 40 22.30 -28.35 -6.57
C ALA A 40 21.08 -29.17 -6.14
N GLY A 41 19.98 -28.48 -5.81
CA GLY A 41 18.72 -29.15 -5.49
C GLY A 41 17.64 -28.19 -5.05
N SER A 42 16.39 -28.64 -5.14
CA SER A 42 15.23 -27.95 -4.57
C SER A 42 14.44 -28.92 -3.70
N GLY A 43 14.28 -28.62 -2.42
CA GLY A 43 13.56 -29.47 -1.45
C GLY A 43 14.44 -30.24 -0.46
N LEU A 44 15.77 -30.05 -0.46
CA LEU A 44 16.61 -30.46 0.66
C LEU A 44 16.32 -29.60 1.90
N SER A 45 16.53 -30.14 3.10
CA SER A 45 16.72 -29.28 4.28
C SER A 45 18.16 -28.77 4.37
N VAL A 46 18.42 -27.75 5.18
CA VAL A 46 19.78 -27.27 5.47
C VAL A 46 20.64 -28.40 6.05
N TRP A 47 20.07 -29.23 6.92
CA TRP A 47 20.72 -30.44 7.43
C TRP A 47 21.12 -31.41 6.31
N ASP A 48 20.20 -31.75 5.41
CA ASP A 48 20.49 -32.70 4.34
C ASP A 48 21.53 -32.16 3.35
N GLY A 49 21.61 -30.83 3.17
CA GLY A 49 22.68 -30.17 2.42
C GLY A 49 24.04 -30.31 3.08
N ILE A 50 24.16 -29.94 4.36
CA ILE A 50 25.39 -30.05 5.15
C ILE A 50 25.89 -31.49 5.19
N VAL A 51 25.01 -32.47 5.48
CA VAL A 51 25.38 -33.89 5.55
C VAL A 51 25.83 -34.44 4.20
N ARG A 52 25.24 -33.99 3.07
CA ARG A 52 25.66 -34.43 1.72
C ARG A 52 27.04 -33.84 1.34
N VAL A 53 27.32 -32.57 1.67
CA VAL A 53 28.66 -31.96 1.46
C VAL A 53 29.71 -32.61 2.35
N ALA A 54 29.43 -32.77 3.65
CA ALA A 54 30.34 -33.43 4.58
C ALA A 54 30.67 -34.86 4.15
N ARG A 55 29.67 -35.67 3.80
CA ARG A 55 29.86 -37.04 3.30
C ARG A 55 30.73 -37.09 2.04
N PHE A 56 30.54 -36.16 1.10
CA PHE A 56 31.35 -36.08 -0.12
C PHE A 56 32.83 -35.83 0.19
N LEU A 57 33.12 -35.05 1.23
CA LEU A 57 34.49 -34.66 1.62
C LEU A 57 35.12 -35.58 2.68
N GLY A 58 34.44 -36.68 3.04
CA GLY A 58 34.89 -37.61 4.09
C GLY A 58 34.73 -37.09 5.52
N TRP A 59 33.99 -36.01 5.71
CA TRP A 59 33.79 -35.37 7.01
C TRP A 59 32.66 -36.03 7.82
N THR A 60 32.86 -36.10 9.13
CA THR A 60 31.79 -36.47 10.07
C THR A 60 31.09 -35.22 10.58
N VAL A 61 29.75 -35.24 10.62
CA VAL A 61 28.92 -34.17 11.19
C VAL A 61 28.44 -34.60 12.56
N ARG A 62 28.69 -33.81 13.60
CA ARG A 62 28.06 -33.98 14.92
C ARG A 62 27.20 -32.77 15.27
N CYS A 63 25.93 -33.03 15.52
CA CYS A 63 24.92 -32.08 15.95
C CYS A 63 24.12 -32.69 17.10
N ASN A 64 23.53 -31.87 17.98
CA ASN A 64 22.59 -32.40 18.96
C ASN A 64 21.20 -32.60 18.30
N PRO A 65 20.35 -33.51 18.82
CA PRO A 65 19.09 -33.86 18.15
C PRO A 65 18.09 -32.70 18.01
N ARG A 66 18.16 -31.70 18.89
CA ARG A 66 17.27 -30.53 18.89
C ARG A 66 17.62 -29.61 17.72
N ASP A 67 18.90 -29.34 17.53
CA ASP A 67 19.39 -28.44 16.50
C ASP A 67 19.37 -29.12 15.12
N GLU A 68 19.58 -30.44 15.04
CA GLU A 68 19.27 -31.21 13.84
C GLU A 68 17.80 -31.03 13.42
N GLN A 69 16.85 -31.10 14.37
CA GLN A 69 15.43 -30.90 14.08
C GLN A 69 15.13 -29.47 13.57
N VAL A 70 15.83 -28.46 14.09
CA VAL A 70 15.76 -27.08 13.57
C VAL A 70 16.28 -27.02 12.14
N LEU A 71 17.49 -27.53 11.87
CA LEU A 71 18.11 -27.54 10.53
C LEU A 71 17.29 -28.33 9.50
N ARG A 72 16.61 -29.40 9.93
CA ARG A 72 15.66 -30.16 9.10
C ARG A 72 14.39 -29.38 8.76
N SER A 73 13.98 -28.43 9.60
CA SER A 73 12.82 -27.57 9.37
C SER A 73 13.09 -26.42 8.38
N PHE A 74 14.35 -26.07 8.15
CA PHE A 74 14.76 -25.04 7.18
C PHE A 74 14.97 -25.65 5.78
N PRO A 75 14.16 -25.26 4.77
CA PRO A 75 14.34 -25.74 3.41
C PRO A 75 15.48 -25.00 2.70
N LEU A 76 16.49 -25.73 2.24
CA LEU A 76 17.58 -25.22 1.44
C LEU A 76 17.14 -25.04 -0.02
N ARG A 77 17.48 -23.87 -0.59
CA ARG A 77 17.38 -23.58 -2.04
C ARG A 77 18.69 -23.00 -2.52
N ALA A 78 19.64 -23.89 -2.81
CA ALA A 78 20.97 -23.53 -3.23
C ALA A 78 21.29 -24.13 -4.61
N TYR A 79 21.78 -23.28 -5.51
CA TYR A 79 22.69 -23.70 -6.58
C TYR A 79 24.01 -22.99 -6.34
N VAL A 80 24.96 -23.69 -5.72
CA VAL A 80 26.29 -23.15 -5.43
C VAL A 80 27.31 -24.13 -6.01
N GLY A 81 27.85 -23.76 -7.16
CA GLY A 81 28.86 -24.53 -7.89
C GLY A 81 30.28 -24.12 -7.52
N ASN A 82 31.20 -25.09 -7.55
CA ASN A 82 32.65 -24.92 -7.44
C ASN A 82 33.11 -24.07 -6.24
N ARG A 83 32.73 -24.47 -5.02
CA ARG A 83 33.17 -23.84 -3.77
C ARG A 83 33.73 -24.88 -2.81
N ASP A 84 34.69 -24.47 -1.98
CA ASP A 84 35.19 -25.28 -0.87
C ASP A 84 34.02 -25.66 0.05
N GLY A 85 34.00 -26.93 0.48
CA GLY A 85 32.98 -27.46 1.36
C GLY A 85 32.81 -26.73 2.67
N THR A 86 33.87 -26.11 3.21
CA THR A 86 33.84 -25.35 4.47
C THR A 86 32.87 -24.18 4.33
N VAL A 87 33.19 -23.26 3.41
CA VAL A 87 32.38 -22.10 3.03
C VAL A 87 30.93 -22.48 2.68
N LEU A 88 30.72 -23.63 2.04
CA LEU A 88 29.39 -24.15 1.74
C LEU A 88 28.61 -24.58 2.97
N VAL A 89 29.25 -25.30 3.89
CA VAL A 89 28.67 -25.74 5.15
C VAL A 89 28.37 -24.53 6.05
N ASP A 90 29.29 -23.57 6.13
CA ASP A 90 29.12 -22.32 6.88
C ASP A 90 27.94 -21.50 6.33
N LEU A 91 27.87 -21.31 5.01
CA LEU A 91 26.77 -20.59 4.37
C LEU A 91 25.41 -21.28 4.59
N MET A 92 25.39 -22.62 4.51
CA MET A 92 24.18 -23.40 4.78
C MET A 92 23.74 -23.26 6.24
N ALA A 93 24.66 -23.43 7.21
CA ALA A 93 24.36 -23.31 8.63
C ALA A 93 23.95 -21.89 9.04
N ALA A 94 24.66 -20.87 8.56
CA ALA A 94 24.32 -19.47 8.79
C ALA A 94 22.92 -19.12 8.25
N SER A 95 22.49 -19.71 7.13
CA SER A 95 21.12 -19.54 6.60
C SER A 95 20.01 -20.10 7.50
N ALA A 96 20.35 -21.02 8.41
CA ALA A 96 19.47 -21.53 9.47
C ALA A 96 19.80 -20.96 10.87
N GLY A 97 20.77 -20.05 10.96
CA GLY A 97 21.14 -19.35 12.20
C GLY A 97 22.07 -20.09 13.14
N MET A 98 22.79 -21.09 12.62
CA MET A 98 23.76 -21.86 13.38
C MET A 98 25.17 -21.46 12.97
N ASP A 99 26.10 -21.38 13.94
CA ASP A 99 27.53 -21.44 13.62
C ASP A 99 27.96 -22.86 13.33
N VAL A 100 29.06 -23.00 12.59
CA VAL A 100 29.76 -24.28 12.41
C VAL A 100 31.17 -24.09 12.93
N ILE A 101 31.60 -25.01 13.80
CA ILE A 101 33.02 -25.15 14.15
C ILE A 101 33.57 -26.33 13.36
N ILE A 102 34.58 -26.07 12.54
CA ILE A 102 35.33 -27.06 11.77
C ILE A 102 36.69 -27.21 12.44
N ASP A 103 36.97 -28.41 12.92
CA ASP A 103 38.24 -28.77 13.57
C ASP A 103 39.40 -28.83 12.55
N GLU A 104 40.66 -28.74 13.01
CA GLU A 104 41.86 -28.80 12.15
C GLU A 104 41.93 -30.12 11.36
N ASP A 105 41.41 -31.20 11.96
CA ASP A 105 41.19 -32.53 11.39
C ASP A 105 40.07 -32.60 10.33
N ASN A 106 39.39 -31.49 10.04
CA ASN A 106 38.27 -31.36 9.08
C ASN A 106 37.05 -32.21 9.46
N LYS A 107 36.68 -32.15 10.74
CA LYS A 107 35.47 -32.78 11.29
C LYS A 107 34.54 -31.67 11.79
N ILE A 108 33.26 -31.76 11.43
CA ILE A 108 32.26 -30.74 11.79
C ILE A 108 31.72 -31.05 13.18
N PHE A 109 32.06 -30.22 14.15
CA PHE A 109 31.71 -30.41 15.55
C PHE A 109 30.95 -29.21 16.10
N THR A 110 29.67 -29.43 16.40
CA THR A 110 28.79 -28.48 17.10
C THR A 110 28.24 -27.38 16.20
N LEU A 111 26.93 -27.40 16.07
CA LEU A 111 26.14 -26.28 15.58
C LEU A 111 25.60 -25.56 16.81
N LEU A 112 26.04 -24.32 17.06
CA LEU A 112 25.62 -23.54 18.24
C LEU A 112 24.34 -22.77 17.95
N PRO A 113 23.28 -22.88 18.79
CA PRO A 113 22.01 -22.21 18.56
C PRO A 113 22.07 -20.74 19.00
N GLU A 114 22.24 -19.85 18.02
CA GLU A 114 22.06 -18.40 18.19
C GLU A 114 20.57 -17.97 17.96
N PRO A 115 20.16 -16.71 18.22
CA PRO A 115 18.88 -16.42 18.85
C PRO A 115 17.63 -16.95 18.13
N GLN A 116 16.73 -17.54 18.92
CA GLN A 116 15.57 -18.33 18.46
C GLN A 116 14.94 -17.86 17.13
N PRO A 117 15.06 -18.64 16.03
CA PRO A 117 14.43 -18.32 14.74
C PRO A 117 12.89 -18.22 14.78
N ALA A 118 12.25 -18.68 15.86
CA ALA A 118 10.83 -18.45 16.11
C ALA A 118 10.49 -16.97 16.33
N THR A 119 11.45 -16.15 16.75
CA THR A 119 11.27 -14.71 17.01
C THR A 119 11.56 -13.86 15.78
N GLU A 120 11.04 -12.63 15.73
CA GLU A 120 11.42 -11.66 14.68
C GLU A 120 12.87 -11.18 14.86
N ALA A 121 13.31 -10.98 16.11
CA ALA A 121 14.69 -10.57 16.43
C ALA A 121 15.72 -11.62 16.01
N GLY A 122 15.46 -12.90 16.32
CA GLY A 122 16.29 -14.02 15.89
C GLY A 122 16.45 -14.05 14.37
N ARG A 123 15.34 -14.08 13.62
CA ARG A 123 15.38 -14.09 12.14
C ARG A 123 16.18 -12.94 11.53
N LYS A 124 16.07 -11.72 12.08
CA LYS A 124 16.90 -10.58 11.63
C LYS A 124 18.39 -10.77 11.91
N ALA A 125 18.75 -11.38 13.04
CA ALA A 125 20.14 -11.73 13.33
C ALA A 125 20.66 -12.79 12.32
N LEU A 126 19.84 -13.81 12.02
CA LEU A 126 20.22 -14.85 11.05
C LEU A 126 20.41 -14.27 9.64
N ALA A 127 19.49 -13.38 9.22
CA ALA A 127 19.57 -12.75 7.91
C ALA A 127 20.81 -11.84 7.77
N ARG A 128 21.20 -11.11 8.84
CA ARG A 128 22.46 -10.34 8.86
C ARG A 128 23.69 -11.24 8.73
N LYS A 129 23.75 -12.33 9.51
CA LYS A 129 24.83 -13.32 9.45
C LYS A 129 24.94 -13.99 8.08
N ALA A 130 23.80 -14.32 7.46
CA ALA A 130 23.76 -14.82 6.09
C ALA A 130 24.24 -13.76 5.07
N VAL A 131 23.85 -12.49 5.21
CA VAL A 131 24.37 -11.36 4.39
C VAL A 131 25.89 -11.23 4.52
N GLU A 132 26.44 -11.35 5.73
CA GLU A 132 27.88 -11.34 5.99
C GLU A 132 28.58 -12.54 5.35
N ALA A 133 28.05 -13.75 5.51
CA ALA A 133 28.56 -14.97 4.86
C ALA A 133 28.54 -14.85 3.32
N TYR A 134 27.46 -14.33 2.73
CA TYR A 134 27.38 -14.06 1.29
C TYR A 134 28.44 -13.04 0.83
N ARG A 135 28.68 -11.97 1.60
CA ARG A 135 29.73 -10.98 1.31
C ARG A 135 31.13 -11.58 1.43
N MET A 136 31.42 -12.35 2.48
CA MET A 136 32.70 -13.05 2.64
C MET A 136 32.95 -14.07 1.52
N ALA A 137 31.92 -14.79 1.08
CA ALA A 137 32.00 -15.71 -0.06
C ALA A 137 32.29 -15.00 -1.40
N MET A 138 31.94 -13.71 -1.54
CA MET A 138 32.35 -12.86 -2.69
C MET A 138 33.77 -12.32 -2.58
N LEU A 139 34.32 -12.21 -1.36
CA LEU A 139 35.65 -11.65 -1.08
C LEU A 139 36.78 -12.69 -1.09
N ASN A 140 36.48 -14.00 -1.21
CA ASN A 140 37.49 -15.06 -1.12
C ASN A 140 38.53 -14.98 -2.27
N PRO A 141 39.82 -14.75 -1.97
CA PRO A 141 40.85 -14.49 -2.98
C PRO A 141 41.33 -15.74 -3.74
N VAL A 142 41.01 -16.95 -3.29
CA VAL A 142 41.44 -18.20 -3.95
C VAL A 142 40.60 -18.51 -5.19
N ASN A 143 39.37 -17.98 -5.26
CA ASN A 143 38.54 -18.02 -6.46
C ASN A 143 37.66 -16.75 -6.51
N PRO A 144 38.22 -15.59 -6.93
CA PRO A 144 37.57 -14.29 -6.89
C PRO A 144 36.54 -14.19 -8.03
N MET A 145 35.43 -14.90 -7.86
CA MET A 145 34.31 -14.94 -8.79
C MET A 145 33.04 -14.41 -8.14
N ASP A 146 32.73 -13.18 -8.55
CA ASP A 146 31.50 -12.41 -8.33
C ASP A 146 30.33 -13.04 -9.10
N THR A 147 30.00 -14.29 -8.77
CA THR A 147 29.04 -15.08 -9.57
C THR A 147 27.66 -14.43 -9.54
N PRO A 148 27.02 -14.14 -10.69
CA PRO A 148 25.73 -13.46 -10.75
C PRO A 148 24.65 -14.12 -9.87
N ALA A 149 24.66 -15.46 -9.76
CA ALA A 149 23.76 -16.20 -8.87
C ALA A 149 23.98 -15.88 -7.38
N LEU A 150 25.22 -15.76 -6.91
CA LEU A 150 25.51 -15.47 -5.49
C LEU A 150 25.09 -14.04 -5.14
N ARG A 151 25.37 -13.08 -6.04
CA ARG A 151 24.94 -11.68 -5.89
C ARG A 151 23.42 -11.54 -5.98
N TYR A 152 22.76 -12.32 -6.84
CA TYR A 152 21.31 -12.43 -6.90
C TYR A 152 20.71 -12.93 -5.58
N HIS A 153 21.27 -13.99 -4.99
CA HIS A 153 20.77 -14.54 -3.72
C HIS A 153 20.97 -13.59 -2.54
N LEU A 154 22.11 -12.90 -2.46
CA LEU A 154 22.34 -11.82 -1.50
C LEU A 154 21.28 -10.71 -1.66
N ALA A 155 21.05 -10.25 -2.89
CA ALA A 155 20.11 -9.17 -3.18
C ALA A 155 18.64 -9.57 -2.90
N ASP A 156 18.24 -10.80 -3.22
CA ASP A 156 16.89 -11.32 -2.93
C ASP A 156 16.67 -11.51 -1.41
N LEU A 157 17.71 -11.94 -0.66
CA LEU A 157 17.68 -11.97 0.81
C LEU A 157 17.49 -10.56 1.40
N LEU A 158 18.26 -9.57 0.93
CA LEU A 158 18.10 -8.16 1.32
C LEU A 158 16.70 -7.63 0.98
N MET A 159 16.09 -8.04 -0.15
CA MET A 159 14.68 -7.73 -0.45
C MET A 159 13.70 -8.35 0.56
N THR A 160 13.94 -9.58 1.02
CA THR A 160 13.05 -10.23 2.00
C THR A 160 13.09 -9.56 3.38
N GLU A 161 14.26 -9.09 3.80
CA GLU A 161 14.43 -8.26 5.01
C GLU A 161 13.97 -6.80 4.83
N LYS A 162 13.52 -6.43 3.62
CA LYS A 162 13.07 -5.09 3.24
C LYS A 162 14.18 -4.03 3.22
N GLU A 163 15.45 -4.45 3.16
CA GLU A 163 16.61 -3.59 2.93
C GLU A 163 16.72 -3.24 1.44
N TYR A 164 15.66 -2.62 0.89
CA TYR A 164 15.51 -2.39 -0.56
C TYR A 164 16.65 -1.54 -1.15
N ALA A 165 17.26 -0.64 -0.37
CA ALA A 165 18.39 0.17 -0.82
C ALA A 165 19.65 -0.66 -1.04
N ALA A 166 19.98 -1.56 -0.11
CA ALA A 166 21.08 -2.49 -0.26
C ALA A 166 20.82 -3.49 -1.40
N ALA A 167 19.61 -4.06 -1.46
CA ALA A 167 19.20 -4.95 -2.54
C ALA A 167 19.30 -4.28 -3.93
N ALA A 168 18.82 -3.04 -4.07
CA ALA A 168 18.94 -2.27 -5.30
C ALA A 168 20.40 -2.05 -5.72
N GLY A 169 21.29 -1.77 -4.76
CA GLY A 169 22.73 -1.63 -5.02
C GLY A 169 23.38 -2.92 -5.53
N GLU A 170 23.00 -4.06 -4.97
CA GLU A 170 23.48 -5.38 -5.40
C GLU A 170 22.99 -5.73 -6.81
N PHE A 171 21.68 -5.59 -7.09
CA PHE A 171 21.14 -5.79 -8.44
C PHE A 171 21.71 -4.79 -9.45
N ALA A 172 21.90 -3.52 -9.08
CA ALA A 172 22.54 -2.52 -9.93
C ALA A 172 23.98 -2.92 -10.27
N THR A 173 24.70 -3.54 -9.33
CA THR A 173 26.06 -4.05 -9.55
C THR A 173 26.06 -5.27 -10.47
N MET A 174 25.08 -6.18 -10.35
CA MET A 174 24.87 -7.24 -11.35
C MET A 174 24.65 -6.64 -12.74
N VAL A 175 23.72 -5.68 -12.88
CA VAL A 175 23.39 -5.05 -14.17
C VAL A 175 24.59 -4.33 -14.79
N LYS A 176 25.50 -3.75 -13.99
CA LYS A 176 26.73 -3.11 -14.46
C LYS A 176 27.84 -4.09 -14.87
N LYS A 177 27.89 -5.28 -14.26
CA LYS A 177 28.93 -6.30 -14.51
C LYS A 177 28.48 -7.43 -15.45
N ALA A 178 27.18 -7.50 -15.76
CA ALA A 178 26.62 -8.53 -16.62
C ALA A 178 27.22 -8.49 -18.03
N LEU A 179 27.45 -9.67 -18.60
CA LEU A 179 27.81 -9.81 -20.00
C LEU A 179 26.59 -9.49 -20.90
N PRO A 180 26.80 -9.00 -22.14
CA PRO A 180 25.71 -8.87 -23.11
C PRO A 180 24.98 -10.21 -23.29
N ARG A 181 23.64 -10.20 -23.11
CA ARG A 181 22.76 -11.38 -23.13
C ARG A 181 22.89 -12.36 -21.96
N ASP A 182 23.41 -11.94 -20.80
CA ASP A 182 23.31 -12.74 -19.55
C ASP A 182 21.83 -13.05 -19.22
N PRO A 183 21.42 -14.33 -19.06
CA PRO A 183 20.04 -14.71 -18.69
C PRO A 183 19.55 -14.12 -17.36
N PHE A 184 20.45 -13.76 -16.45
CA PHE A 184 20.09 -13.10 -15.18
C PHE A 184 19.81 -11.60 -15.34
N LEU A 185 20.21 -10.96 -16.44
CA LEU A 185 20.13 -9.51 -16.63
C LEU A 185 18.67 -8.99 -16.62
N PRO A 186 17.68 -9.58 -17.33
CA PRO A 186 16.29 -9.15 -17.24
C PRO A 186 15.71 -9.32 -15.83
N LEU A 187 16.13 -10.38 -15.12
CA LEU A 187 15.67 -10.66 -13.75
C LEU A 187 16.26 -9.68 -12.73
N ALA A 188 17.55 -9.35 -12.86
CA ALA A 188 18.22 -8.35 -12.03
C ALA A 188 17.63 -6.95 -12.28
N CYS A 189 17.36 -6.58 -13.53
CA CYS A 189 16.63 -5.35 -13.86
C CYS A 189 15.24 -5.32 -13.22
N LEU A 190 14.45 -6.40 -13.32
CA LEU A 190 13.10 -6.45 -12.76
C LEU A 190 13.13 -6.24 -11.23
N LYS A 191 14.08 -6.89 -10.56
CA LYS A 191 14.25 -6.82 -9.11
C LYS A 191 14.80 -5.47 -8.64
N ALA A 192 15.77 -4.88 -9.36
CA ALA A 192 16.23 -3.51 -9.12
C ALA A 192 15.08 -2.50 -9.24
N GLY A 193 14.28 -2.62 -10.31
CA GLY A 193 13.10 -1.80 -10.54
C GLY A 193 12.10 -1.87 -9.39
N GLN A 194 11.78 -3.09 -8.94
CA GLN A 194 10.90 -3.34 -7.79
C GLN A 194 11.44 -2.79 -6.47
N CYS A 195 12.76 -2.83 -6.24
CA CYS A 195 13.38 -2.26 -5.05
C CYS A 195 13.26 -0.73 -5.03
N LEU A 196 13.62 -0.07 -6.14
CA LEU A 196 13.60 1.39 -6.25
C LEU A 196 12.18 1.94 -6.18
N ALA A 197 11.21 1.28 -6.83
CA ALA A 197 9.80 1.63 -6.71
C ALA A 197 9.29 1.54 -5.26
N ARG A 198 9.75 0.56 -4.46
CA ARG A 198 9.40 0.45 -3.02
C ARG A 198 10.08 1.50 -2.14
N LEU A 199 11.19 2.09 -2.59
CA LEU A 199 11.85 3.23 -1.94
C LEU A 199 11.23 4.58 -2.33
N GLY A 200 10.33 4.60 -3.34
CA GLY A 200 9.79 5.82 -3.92
C GLY A 200 10.65 6.44 -5.01
N ASP A 201 11.80 5.86 -5.35
CA ASP A 201 12.56 6.23 -6.55
C ASP A 201 11.93 5.58 -7.80
N TYR A 202 10.76 6.10 -8.17
CA TYR A 202 10.03 5.64 -9.34
C TYR A 202 10.81 5.87 -10.63
N ARG A 203 11.60 6.95 -10.73
CA ARG A 203 12.38 7.31 -11.92
C ARG A 203 13.53 6.34 -12.15
N GLY A 204 14.30 6.01 -11.10
CA GLY A 204 15.32 4.99 -11.15
C GLY A 204 14.71 3.60 -11.40
N GLY A 205 13.59 3.29 -10.73
CA GLY A 205 12.86 2.04 -10.96
C GLY A 205 12.43 1.84 -12.41
N ARG A 206 11.83 2.88 -13.02
CA ARG A 206 11.39 2.89 -14.43
C ARG A 206 12.54 2.63 -15.39
N ALA A 207 13.74 3.17 -15.12
CA ALA A 207 14.90 2.97 -15.97
C ALA A 207 15.30 1.49 -16.10
N TYR A 208 15.19 0.70 -15.02
CA TYR A 208 15.44 -0.75 -15.08
C TYR A 208 14.32 -1.53 -15.77
N PHE A 209 13.05 -1.16 -15.57
CA PHE A 209 11.95 -1.78 -16.32
C PHE A 209 12.06 -1.51 -17.82
N ARG A 210 12.41 -0.28 -18.22
CA ARG A 210 12.65 0.08 -19.62
C ARG A 210 13.74 -0.74 -20.29
N LYS A 211 14.85 -1.04 -19.61
CA LYS A 211 15.87 -1.96 -20.17
C LYS A 211 15.26 -3.29 -20.60
N ILE A 212 14.32 -3.86 -19.85
CA ILE A 212 13.64 -5.11 -20.24
C ILE A 212 12.74 -4.90 -21.45
N ILE A 213 12.04 -3.77 -21.52
CA ILE A 213 11.08 -3.44 -22.59
C ILE A 213 11.79 -3.10 -23.91
N ASP A 214 12.94 -2.43 -23.83
CA ASP A 214 13.71 -1.98 -24.98
C ASP A 214 14.67 -3.07 -25.49
N GLU A 215 15.41 -3.75 -24.59
CA GLU A 215 16.49 -4.68 -24.95
C GLU A 215 16.06 -6.17 -24.91
N PHE A 216 15.03 -6.55 -24.14
CA PHE A 216 14.68 -7.94 -23.83
C PHE A 216 13.21 -8.30 -24.14
N ARG A 217 12.72 -7.90 -25.32
CA ARG A 217 11.32 -8.05 -25.77
C ARG A 217 10.75 -9.47 -25.80
N GLU A 218 11.61 -10.47 -25.88
CA GLU A 218 11.23 -11.90 -25.87
C GLU A 218 11.26 -12.52 -24.46
N SER A 219 11.71 -11.76 -23.45
CA SER A 219 11.79 -12.25 -22.08
C SER A 219 10.40 -12.59 -21.52
N PRO A 220 10.23 -13.71 -20.80
CA PRO A 220 8.99 -14.00 -20.07
C PRO A 220 8.69 -12.96 -18.97
N LEU A 221 9.67 -12.10 -18.62
CA LEU A 221 9.51 -11.00 -17.67
C LEU A 221 9.02 -9.70 -18.30
N PHE A 222 8.95 -9.60 -19.64
CA PHE A 222 8.47 -8.41 -20.36
C PHE A 222 7.08 -7.92 -19.88
N PRO A 223 6.06 -8.78 -19.65
CA PRO A 223 4.76 -8.34 -19.12
C PRO A 223 4.85 -7.78 -17.69
N GLU A 224 5.78 -8.29 -16.88
CA GLU A 224 6.02 -7.83 -15.51
C GLU A 224 6.80 -6.51 -15.49
N ALA A 225 7.67 -6.30 -16.47
CA ALA A 225 8.33 -5.02 -16.70
C ALA A 225 7.35 -3.92 -17.13
N LEU A 226 6.38 -4.21 -18.02
CA LEU A 226 5.32 -3.27 -18.40
C LEU A 226 4.47 -2.83 -17.20
N LEU A 227 4.08 -3.78 -16.33
CA LEU A 227 3.35 -3.50 -15.10
C LEU A 227 4.19 -2.63 -14.15
N GLY A 228 5.48 -2.94 -13.98
CA GLY A 228 6.41 -2.16 -13.18
C GLY A 228 6.66 -0.75 -13.74
N GLU A 229 6.76 -0.59 -15.06
CA GLU A 229 6.89 0.72 -15.71
C GLU A 229 5.64 1.57 -15.46
N ALA A 230 4.45 0.99 -15.58
CA ALA A 230 3.19 1.67 -15.30
C ALA A 230 3.05 2.08 -13.82
N ASP A 231 3.33 1.19 -12.86
CA ASP A 231 3.33 1.52 -11.43
C ASP A 231 4.33 2.67 -11.12
N CYS A 232 5.51 2.67 -11.73
CA CYS A 232 6.48 3.76 -11.62
C CYS A 232 5.98 5.08 -12.26
N LEU A 233 5.41 5.03 -13.47
CA LEU A 233 4.83 6.20 -14.15
C LEU A 233 3.70 6.81 -13.29
N TYR A 234 2.88 5.98 -12.66
CA TYR A 234 1.85 6.43 -11.74
C TYR A 234 2.41 7.04 -10.45
N GLY A 235 3.57 6.57 -9.97
CA GLY A 235 4.31 7.15 -8.85
C GLY A 235 4.98 8.49 -9.19
N GLU A 236 5.43 8.68 -10.43
CA GLU A 236 5.95 9.96 -10.96
C GLU A 236 4.85 10.99 -11.27
N GLY A 237 3.56 10.62 -11.16
CA GLY A 237 2.44 11.47 -11.57
C GLY A 237 2.21 11.51 -13.10
N ARG A 238 2.97 10.74 -13.88
CA ARG A 238 2.83 10.60 -15.34
C ARG A 238 1.74 9.58 -15.68
N ILE A 239 0.50 9.88 -15.28
CA ILE A 239 -0.61 8.91 -15.31
C ILE A 239 -0.96 8.50 -16.74
N GLU A 240 -1.01 9.46 -17.66
CA GLU A 240 -1.38 9.29 -19.06
C GLU A 240 -0.42 8.34 -19.80
N ASP A 241 0.88 8.50 -19.56
CA ASP A 241 1.92 7.66 -20.18
C ASP A 241 1.78 6.18 -19.76
N GLY A 242 1.51 5.93 -18.47
CA GLY A 242 1.31 4.57 -17.95
C GLY A 242 -0.01 3.95 -18.45
N ILE A 243 -1.07 4.75 -18.62
CA ILE A 243 -2.32 4.31 -19.26
C ILE A 243 -2.05 3.91 -20.72
N LEU A 244 -1.38 4.77 -21.49
CA LEU A 244 -1.09 4.54 -22.91
C LEU A 244 -0.22 3.30 -23.10
N GLY A 245 0.87 3.17 -22.32
CA GLY A 245 1.76 2.02 -22.37
C GLY A 245 1.04 0.68 -22.13
N LEU A 246 0.17 0.61 -21.11
CA LEU A 246 -0.63 -0.59 -20.87
C LEU A 246 -1.64 -0.85 -21.99
N GLN A 247 -2.33 0.17 -22.50
CA GLN A 247 -3.30 0.03 -23.60
C GLN A 247 -2.64 -0.51 -24.87
N THR A 248 -1.43 -0.05 -25.22
CA THR A 248 -0.68 -0.53 -26.40
C THR A 248 -0.41 -2.05 -26.38
N TYR A 249 -0.23 -2.65 -25.19
CA TYR A 249 0.08 -4.08 -25.07
C TYR A 249 -1.08 -4.95 -24.61
N LEU A 250 -2.16 -4.38 -24.06
CA LEU A 250 -3.25 -5.16 -23.46
C LEU A 250 -3.88 -6.17 -24.43
N ASP A 251 -4.09 -5.78 -25.69
CA ASP A 251 -4.66 -6.66 -26.72
C ASP A 251 -3.79 -7.89 -26.99
N ARG A 252 -2.46 -7.76 -26.94
CA ARG A 252 -1.52 -8.88 -27.11
C ARG A 252 -1.57 -9.89 -25.96
N TYR A 253 -2.02 -9.48 -24.78
CA TYR A 253 -2.05 -10.31 -23.58
C TYR A 253 -3.46 -10.77 -23.16
N LYS A 254 -4.50 -10.48 -23.95
CA LYS A 254 -5.86 -11.04 -23.79
C LYS A 254 -5.83 -12.58 -23.71
N GLY A 255 -6.62 -13.14 -22.81
CA GLY A 255 -6.66 -14.58 -22.54
C GLY A 255 -5.44 -15.16 -21.80
N THR A 256 -4.38 -14.37 -21.57
CA THR A 256 -3.19 -14.83 -20.83
C THR A 256 -3.31 -14.54 -19.33
N LYS A 257 -2.42 -15.16 -18.53
CA LYS A 257 -2.30 -14.88 -17.08
C LYS A 257 -1.96 -13.41 -16.74
N TYR A 258 -1.60 -12.60 -17.73
CA TYR A 258 -1.25 -11.18 -17.56
C TYR A 258 -2.39 -10.21 -17.89
N GLU A 259 -3.49 -10.66 -18.52
CA GLU A 259 -4.64 -9.79 -18.82
C GLU A 259 -5.21 -9.15 -17.54
N GLY A 260 -5.53 -9.98 -16.54
CA GLY A 260 -6.06 -9.53 -15.25
C GLY A 260 -5.19 -8.44 -14.59
N PRO A 261 -3.89 -8.71 -14.33
CA PRO A 261 -2.97 -7.73 -13.79
C PRO A 261 -2.88 -6.42 -14.60
N MET A 262 -2.80 -6.50 -15.94
CA MET A 262 -2.74 -5.31 -16.81
C MET A 262 -4.02 -4.48 -16.75
N ARG A 263 -5.19 -5.13 -16.71
CA ARG A 263 -6.48 -4.45 -16.57
C ARG A 263 -6.65 -3.78 -15.20
N VAL A 264 -6.15 -4.41 -14.12
CA VAL A 264 -6.14 -3.81 -12.78
C VAL A 264 -5.21 -2.61 -12.69
N ALA A 265 -4.02 -2.68 -13.31
CA ALA A 265 -3.10 -1.54 -13.37
C ALA A 265 -3.68 -0.39 -14.22
N LEU A 266 -4.25 -0.68 -15.39
CA LEU A 266 -4.93 0.30 -16.24
C LEU A 266 -6.09 0.98 -15.51
N ALA A 267 -6.91 0.21 -14.79
CA ALA A 267 -7.98 0.74 -13.95
C ALA A 267 -7.46 1.66 -12.84
N GLU A 268 -6.32 1.36 -12.22
CA GLU A 268 -5.71 2.28 -11.26
C GLU A 268 -5.30 3.60 -11.91
N GLY A 269 -4.66 3.57 -13.08
CA GLY A 269 -4.31 4.78 -13.83
C GLY A 269 -5.54 5.63 -14.10
N LEU A 270 -6.60 5.02 -14.65
CA LEU A 270 -7.88 5.69 -14.93
C LEU A 270 -8.53 6.26 -13.65
N PHE A 271 -8.49 5.51 -12.54
CA PHE A 271 -8.96 5.99 -11.24
C PHE A 271 -8.16 7.20 -10.72
N ARG A 272 -6.83 7.18 -10.83
CA ARG A 272 -5.95 8.31 -10.46
C ARG A 272 -6.24 9.54 -11.34
N LYS A 273 -6.53 9.34 -12.63
CA LYS A 273 -6.97 10.38 -13.59
C LYS A 273 -8.41 10.87 -13.35
N LYS A 274 -9.14 10.31 -12.39
CA LYS A 274 -10.57 10.57 -12.09
C LYS A 274 -11.54 10.12 -13.19
N GLU A 275 -11.10 9.31 -14.15
CA GLU A 275 -11.93 8.71 -15.19
C GLU A 275 -12.64 7.45 -14.65
N TYR A 276 -13.46 7.63 -13.61
CA TYR A 276 -14.02 6.52 -12.81
C TYR A 276 -14.87 5.54 -13.62
N GLN A 277 -15.60 6.03 -14.63
CA GLN A 277 -16.42 5.19 -15.50
C GLN A 277 -15.54 4.27 -16.37
N ARG A 278 -14.49 4.79 -17.01
CA ARG A 278 -13.50 3.99 -17.76
C ARG A 278 -12.71 3.05 -16.84
N SER A 279 -12.46 3.45 -15.59
CA SER A 279 -11.89 2.55 -14.58
C SER A 279 -12.80 1.36 -14.26
N LEU A 280 -14.13 1.51 -14.31
CA LEU A 280 -15.06 0.39 -14.14
C LEU A 280 -15.05 -0.53 -15.35
N GLU A 281 -15.11 0.03 -16.56
CA GLU A 281 -15.02 -0.72 -17.84
C GLU A 281 -13.75 -1.58 -17.89
N ALA A 282 -12.60 -1.00 -17.51
CA ALA A 282 -11.34 -1.72 -17.41
C ALA A 282 -11.42 -2.92 -16.44
N LEU A 283 -12.24 -2.86 -15.39
CA LEU A 283 -12.43 -3.91 -14.39
C LEU A 283 -13.53 -4.94 -14.71
N GLU A 284 -14.26 -4.83 -15.82
CA GLU A 284 -15.41 -5.71 -16.10
C GLU A 284 -15.02 -7.14 -16.50
N GLY A 285 -15.43 -8.13 -15.70
CA GLY A 285 -15.07 -9.52 -15.89
C GLY A 285 -13.67 -9.89 -15.36
N VAL A 286 -12.93 -8.92 -14.80
CA VAL A 286 -11.59 -9.13 -14.23
C VAL A 286 -11.62 -10.13 -13.07
N GLU A 287 -12.76 -10.29 -12.38
CA GLU A 287 -12.95 -11.29 -11.34
C GLU A 287 -12.81 -12.74 -11.83
N LYS A 288 -13.07 -12.98 -13.14
CA LYS A 288 -12.96 -14.28 -13.82
C LYS A 288 -11.54 -14.58 -14.32
N LEU A 289 -10.68 -13.57 -14.38
CA LEU A 289 -9.31 -13.70 -14.86
C LEU A 289 -8.37 -14.22 -13.76
N PHE A 290 -7.20 -14.70 -14.17
CA PHE A 290 -6.13 -15.03 -13.24
C PHE A 290 -5.63 -13.75 -12.55
N LEU A 291 -5.64 -13.75 -11.22
CA LEU A 291 -5.16 -12.67 -10.35
C LEU A 291 -4.55 -13.27 -9.10
N LYS A 292 -3.38 -12.77 -8.68
CA LYS A 292 -2.82 -13.03 -7.36
C LYS A 292 -3.74 -12.42 -6.27
N PRO A 293 -3.71 -12.90 -5.02
CA PRO A 293 -4.57 -12.38 -3.96
C PRO A 293 -4.48 -10.86 -3.77
N GLU A 294 -3.26 -10.28 -3.81
CA GLU A 294 -3.04 -8.84 -3.73
C GLU A 294 -3.70 -8.06 -4.88
N GLU A 295 -3.57 -8.56 -6.11
CA GLU A 295 -4.13 -7.96 -7.32
C GLU A 295 -5.67 -8.03 -7.29
N ARG A 296 -6.25 -9.14 -6.80
CA ARG A 296 -7.69 -9.29 -6.59
C ARG A 296 -8.22 -8.31 -5.53
N ARG A 297 -7.51 -8.10 -4.42
CA ARG A 297 -7.88 -7.08 -3.42
C ARG A 297 -7.82 -5.67 -3.99
N LYS A 298 -6.75 -5.35 -4.73
CA LYS A 298 -6.60 -4.07 -5.46
C LYS A 298 -7.76 -3.84 -6.43
N ALA A 299 -8.15 -4.86 -7.20
CA ALA A 299 -9.28 -4.82 -8.13
C ALA A 299 -10.63 -4.54 -7.43
N LEU A 300 -10.93 -5.26 -6.33
CA LEU A 300 -12.18 -5.07 -5.57
C LEU A 300 -12.28 -3.66 -4.96
N TYR A 301 -11.19 -3.17 -4.37
CA TYR A 301 -11.14 -1.81 -3.85
C TYR A 301 -11.32 -0.77 -4.97
N LEU A 302 -10.61 -0.90 -6.09
CA LEU A 302 -10.75 0.01 -7.23
C LEU A 302 -12.15 -0.02 -7.85
N ALA A 303 -12.77 -1.19 -7.98
CA ALA A 303 -14.14 -1.33 -8.47
C ALA A 303 -15.13 -0.60 -7.55
N GLY A 304 -15.01 -0.80 -6.24
CA GLY A 304 -15.86 -0.13 -5.25
C GLY A 304 -15.66 1.38 -5.19
N ALA A 305 -14.40 1.80 -5.15
CA ALA A 305 -13.98 3.20 -5.09
C ALA A 305 -14.35 3.97 -6.37
N SER A 306 -14.25 3.34 -7.54
CA SER A 306 -14.66 3.92 -8.83
C SER A 306 -16.18 3.99 -8.92
N ALA A 307 -16.90 2.92 -8.56
CA ALA A 307 -18.36 2.89 -8.60
C ALA A 307 -19.00 3.98 -7.74
N LEU A 308 -18.47 4.23 -6.53
CA LEU A 308 -18.95 5.30 -5.66
C LEU A 308 -18.79 6.69 -6.32
N ARG A 309 -17.63 6.93 -6.93
CA ARG A 309 -17.27 8.22 -7.54
C ARG A 309 -17.90 8.43 -8.93
N ALA A 310 -18.24 7.35 -9.62
CA ALA A 310 -19.04 7.33 -10.86
C ALA A 310 -20.56 7.43 -10.62
N GLY A 311 -21.02 7.55 -9.36
CA GLY A 311 -22.45 7.68 -9.05
C GLY A 311 -23.23 6.37 -9.07
N ASN A 312 -22.57 5.21 -9.03
CA ASN A 312 -23.21 3.90 -8.91
C ASN A 312 -22.98 3.30 -7.51
N PRO A 313 -23.71 3.78 -6.47
CA PRO A 313 -23.48 3.36 -5.10
C PRO A 313 -23.87 1.89 -4.86
N VAL A 314 -24.81 1.32 -5.64
CA VAL A 314 -25.21 -0.09 -5.50
C VAL A 314 -24.06 -1.04 -5.89
N ARG A 315 -23.39 -0.79 -7.02
CA ARG A 315 -22.17 -1.54 -7.41
C ARG A 315 -21.04 -1.30 -6.41
N ALA A 316 -20.91 -0.09 -5.87
CA ALA A 316 -19.94 0.24 -4.85
C ALA A 316 -20.12 -0.57 -3.55
N VAL A 317 -21.35 -0.64 -3.02
CA VAL A 317 -21.67 -1.41 -1.81
C VAL A 317 -21.24 -2.87 -1.93
N LYS A 318 -21.51 -3.51 -3.08
CA LYS A 318 -21.10 -4.90 -3.32
C LYS A 318 -19.57 -5.04 -3.31
N SER A 319 -18.87 -4.31 -4.19
CA SER A 319 -17.41 -4.44 -4.35
C SER A 319 -16.62 -4.06 -3.09
N LEU A 320 -17.09 -3.07 -2.31
CA LEU A 320 -16.46 -2.69 -1.05
C LEU A 320 -16.68 -3.72 0.06
N ARG A 321 -17.83 -4.39 0.11
CA ARG A 321 -18.04 -5.52 1.04
C ARG A 321 -17.13 -6.69 0.71
N ASP A 322 -17.08 -7.09 -0.56
CA ASP A 322 -16.19 -8.15 -1.05
C ASP A 322 -14.72 -7.83 -0.74
N PHE A 323 -14.30 -6.56 -0.89
CA PHE A 323 -12.98 -6.09 -0.47
C PHE A 323 -12.76 -6.24 1.04
N LEU A 324 -13.68 -5.73 1.88
CA LEU A 324 -13.53 -5.73 3.34
C LEU A 324 -13.47 -7.14 3.94
N LEU A 325 -14.13 -8.13 3.34
CA LEU A 325 -14.00 -9.55 3.71
C LEU A 325 -12.59 -10.12 3.47
N SER A 326 -11.82 -9.53 2.55
CA SER A 326 -10.48 -9.99 2.16
C SER A 326 -9.32 -9.24 2.84
N GLU A 327 -9.61 -8.07 3.43
CA GLU A 327 -8.65 -7.11 3.95
C GLU A 327 -8.46 -7.23 5.47
N LYS A 328 -7.29 -6.84 6.01
CA LYS A 328 -7.02 -6.94 7.45
C LYS A 328 -7.73 -5.81 8.23
N PRO A 329 -8.57 -6.12 9.25
CA PRO A 329 -9.25 -5.09 10.02
C PRO A 329 -8.29 -4.10 10.68
N GLY A 330 -8.58 -2.81 10.54
CA GLY A 330 -7.77 -1.71 11.06
C GLY A 330 -6.56 -1.29 10.20
N SER A 331 -6.36 -1.83 9.00
CA SER A 331 -5.40 -1.24 8.05
C SER A 331 -5.91 0.13 7.56
N LYS A 332 -5.02 1.06 7.15
CA LYS A 332 -5.44 2.37 6.64
C LYS A 332 -6.36 2.25 5.41
N LEU A 333 -6.15 1.21 4.59
CA LEU A 333 -6.99 0.91 3.44
C LEU A 333 -8.35 0.31 3.86
N HIS A 334 -8.38 -0.55 4.88
CA HIS A 334 -9.63 -1.05 5.49
C HIS A 334 -10.49 0.11 6.01
N VAL A 335 -9.92 1.02 6.81
CA VAL A 335 -10.64 2.21 7.31
C VAL A 335 -11.19 3.05 6.15
N ARG A 336 -10.38 3.31 5.12
CA ARG A 336 -10.82 4.06 3.93
C ARG A 336 -11.95 3.37 3.18
N ALA A 337 -11.91 2.04 3.04
CA ALA A 337 -12.96 1.26 2.39
C ALA A 337 -14.24 1.21 3.23
N CYS A 338 -14.16 1.16 4.57
CA CYS A 338 -15.32 1.29 5.45
C CYS A 338 -16.01 2.66 5.31
N LEU A 339 -15.23 3.75 5.17
CA LEU A 339 -15.78 5.10 4.93
C LEU A 339 -16.36 5.26 3.52
N ASP A 340 -15.71 4.73 2.48
CA ASP A 340 -16.28 4.68 1.12
C ASP A 340 -17.57 3.81 1.11
N LEU A 341 -17.64 2.73 1.91
CA LEU A 341 -18.84 1.89 2.04
C LEU A 341 -19.97 2.61 2.78
N ALA A 342 -19.66 3.38 3.83
CA ALA A 342 -20.64 4.17 4.57
C ALA A 342 -21.28 5.27 3.70
N ASP A 343 -20.49 5.95 2.87
CA ASP A 343 -21.00 6.90 1.86
C ASP A 343 -21.90 6.18 0.84
N ALA A 344 -21.43 5.06 0.28
CA ALA A 344 -22.22 4.25 -0.65
C ALA A 344 -23.56 3.78 -0.06
N LEU A 345 -23.58 3.29 1.18
CA LEU A 345 -24.79 2.86 1.89
C LEU A 345 -25.73 4.04 2.20
N SER A 346 -25.18 5.20 2.56
CA SER A 346 -25.96 6.42 2.83
C SER A 346 -26.67 6.93 1.58
N ARG A 347 -26.01 6.88 0.40
CA ARG A 347 -26.62 7.22 -0.90
C ARG A 347 -27.72 6.25 -1.33
N VAL A 348 -27.68 5.00 -0.85
CA VAL A 348 -28.73 3.98 -1.07
C VAL A 348 -29.83 4.05 0.01
N GLY A 349 -29.70 4.91 1.02
CA GLY A 349 -30.66 5.04 2.12
C GLY A 349 -30.51 4.00 3.25
N ARG A 350 -29.45 3.20 3.24
CA ARG A 350 -29.22 2.11 4.21
C ARG A 350 -28.46 2.61 5.44
N TYR A 351 -29.04 3.58 6.15
CA TYR A 351 -28.36 4.36 7.20
C TYR A 351 -27.87 3.54 8.40
N VAL A 352 -28.63 2.52 8.83
CA VAL A 352 -28.20 1.62 9.93
C VAL A 352 -26.91 0.88 9.55
N GLU A 353 -26.82 0.37 8.32
CA GLU A 353 -25.63 -0.34 7.84
C GLU A 353 -24.48 0.61 7.54
N ALA A 354 -24.76 1.85 7.12
CA ALA A 354 -23.75 2.90 7.01
C ALA A 354 -23.12 3.18 8.39
N LEU A 355 -23.94 3.31 9.44
CA LEU A 355 -23.46 3.49 10.80
C LEU A 355 -22.62 2.31 11.31
N CYS A 356 -22.99 1.07 10.97
CA CYS A 356 -22.15 -0.11 11.24
C CYS A 356 -20.78 0.01 10.56
N ALA A 357 -20.73 0.34 9.26
CA ALA A 357 -19.46 0.50 8.54
C ALA A 357 -18.58 1.62 9.15
N VAL A 358 -19.18 2.72 9.60
CA VAL A 358 -18.44 3.80 10.30
C VAL A 358 -17.91 3.35 11.68
N LYS A 359 -18.66 2.51 12.41
CA LYS A 359 -18.20 1.93 13.68
C LYS A 359 -17.05 0.94 13.45
N ASP A 360 -17.13 0.11 12.43
CA ASP A 360 -16.07 -0.83 12.04
C ASP A 360 -14.76 -0.10 11.68
N ALA A 361 -14.86 1.06 11.00
CA ALA A 361 -13.72 1.93 10.69
C ALA A 361 -12.95 2.41 11.94
N ALA A 362 -13.61 2.52 13.10
CA ALA A 362 -13.02 2.94 14.37
C ALA A 362 -12.60 1.78 15.30
N SER A 363 -12.92 0.53 14.95
CA SER A 363 -12.84 -0.67 15.83
C SER A 363 -11.47 -1.02 16.42
N ARG A 364 -10.37 -0.43 15.95
CA ARG A 364 -9.00 -0.72 16.42
C ARG A 364 -8.15 0.53 16.63
N LYS A 365 -7.89 1.27 15.56
CA LYS A 365 -7.10 2.51 15.58
C LYS A 365 -7.40 3.34 14.34
N LEU A 366 -8.10 4.45 14.53
CA LEU A 366 -8.41 5.40 13.46
C LEU A 366 -7.15 6.23 13.13
N PRO A 367 -6.65 6.25 11.86
CA PRO A 367 -5.58 7.15 11.45
C PRO A 367 -5.99 8.61 11.63
N LYS A 368 -5.09 9.47 12.14
CA LYS A 368 -5.40 10.89 12.39
C LYS A 368 -5.92 11.60 11.14
N ASP A 369 -5.29 11.37 9.99
CA ASP A 369 -5.68 11.95 8.70
C ASP A 369 -7.05 11.51 8.18
N LEU A 370 -7.67 10.49 8.79
CA LEU A 370 -9.03 10.04 8.49
C LEU A 370 -10.03 10.40 9.59
N LEU A 371 -9.61 11.06 10.69
CA LEU A 371 -10.51 11.44 11.79
C LEU A 371 -11.62 12.40 11.34
N PRO A 372 -11.35 13.48 10.57
CA PRO A 372 -12.42 14.37 10.10
C PRO A 372 -13.43 13.65 9.22
N ARG A 373 -12.94 12.89 8.23
CA ARG A 373 -13.79 12.13 7.30
C ARG A 373 -14.65 11.08 8.00
N TRP A 374 -14.11 10.43 9.04
CA TRP A 374 -14.87 9.51 9.88
C TRP A 374 -15.95 10.23 10.69
N ALA A 375 -15.62 11.37 11.31
CA ALA A 375 -16.56 12.12 12.13
C ALA A 375 -17.73 12.67 11.31
N MET A 376 -17.46 13.21 10.12
CA MET A 376 -18.49 13.64 9.16
C MET A 376 -19.41 12.49 8.75
N ALA A 377 -18.85 11.32 8.39
CA ALA A 377 -19.64 10.15 8.02
C ALA A 377 -20.48 9.60 9.19
N ALA A 378 -19.93 9.63 10.41
CA ALA A 378 -20.63 9.20 11.62
C ALA A 378 -21.82 10.12 11.93
N ALA A 379 -21.58 11.44 11.94
CA ALA A 379 -22.61 12.43 12.22
C ALA A 379 -23.72 12.38 11.17
N ALA A 380 -23.38 12.31 9.88
CA ALA A 380 -24.36 12.19 8.79
C ALA A 380 -25.26 10.94 8.93
N ALA A 381 -24.68 9.80 9.35
CA ALA A 381 -25.44 8.57 9.61
C ALA A 381 -26.36 8.70 10.84
N GLU A 382 -25.86 9.24 11.96
CA GLU A 382 -26.66 9.45 13.19
C GLU A 382 -27.79 10.48 12.96
N LYS A 383 -27.56 11.56 12.19
CA LYS A 383 -28.59 12.53 11.78
C LYS A 383 -29.74 11.88 11.01
N ARG A 384 -29.43 11.01 10.05
CA ARG A 384 -30.43 10.23 9.28
C ARG A 384 -31.19 9.21 10.13
N LEU A 385 -30.71 8.90 11.33
CA LEU A 385 -31.36 8.02 12.31
C LEU A 385 -32.03 8.81 13.46
N ALA A 386 -32.25 10.12 13.29
CA ALA A 386 -32.81 11.05 14.27
C ALA A 386 -32.03 11.11 15.61
N GLN A 387 -30.72 10.85 15.57
CA GLN A 387 -29.82 10.83 16.73
C GLN A 387 -28.83 12.01 16.69
N ALA A 388 -29.35 13.22 16.42
CA ALA A 388 -28.57 14.44 16.25
C ALA A 388 -27.60 14.71 17.41
N ASP A 389 -28.01 14.47 18.65
CA ASP A 389 -27.17 14.58 19.86
C ASP A 389 -25.89 13.74 19.81
N LYS A 390 -25.97 12.52 19.28
CA LYS A 390 -24.79 11.65 19.13
C LYS A 390 -23.88 12.20 18.04
N GLY A 391 -24.44 12.70 16.94
CA GLY A 391 -23.70 13.39 15.88
C GLY A 391 -22.94 14.61 16.42
N ILE A 392 -23.59 15.47 17.19
CA ILE A 392 -22.99 16.65 17.85
C ILE A 392 -21.81 16.22 18.73
N LEU A 393 -22.00 15.22 19.61
CA LEU A 393 -20.95 14.75 20.51
C LEU A 393 -19.75 14.15 19.74
N LEU A 394 -19.99 13.43 18.64
CA LEU A 394 -18.95 12.87 17.78
C LEU A 394 -18.13 13.98 17.08
N LEU A 395 -18.79 15.00 16.55
CA LEU A 395 -18.14 16.14 15.90
C LEU A 395 -17.34 16.98 16.90
N GLN A 396 -17.89 17.28 18.09
CA GLN A 396 -17.18 17.97 19.17
C GLN A 396 -15.89 17.24 19.58
N ASN A 397 -15.97 15.91 19.78
CA ASN A 397 -14.81 15.10 20.14
C ASN A 397 -13.76 15.02 19.02
N ALA A 398 -14.17 15.03 17.75
CA ALA A 398 -13.24 15.08 16.62
C ALA A 398 -12.56 16.46 16.51
N LEU A 399 -13.34 17.54 16.60
CA LEU A 399 -12.87 18.92 16.52
C LEU A 399 -11.87 19.26 17.64
N ALA A 400 -12.15 18.84 18.87
CA ALA A 400 -11.24 18.98 20.00
C ALA A 400 -9.89 18.25 19.79
N ARG A 401 -9.89 17.13 19.06
CA ARG A 401 -8.68 16.33 18.77
C ARG A 401 -7.84 16.87 17.61
N GLU A 402 -8.47 17.54 16.64
CA GLU A 402 -7.76 18.31 15.60
C GLU A 402 -7.25 19.66 16.14
N GLY A 403 -7.87 20.16 17.22
CA GLY A 403 -7.42 21.33 17.96
C GLY A 403 -8.17 22.63 17.62
N GLY A 404 -9.47 22.53 17.32
CA GLY A 404 -10.41 23.66 17.23
C GLY A 404 -10.90 24.00 15.81
N PRO A 405 -11.93 24.87 15.70
CA PRO A 405 -12.54 25.30 14.42
C PRO A 405 -11.51 25.75 13.39
N ARG A 406 -10.60 26.65 13.77
CA ARG A 406 -9.53 27.15 12.89
C ARG A 406 -8.59 26.07 12.32
N LYS A 407 -8.52 24.86 12.89
CA LYS A 407 -7.68 23.75 12.37
C LYS A 407 -8.45 22.72 11.55
N ALA A 408 -9.73 22.52 11.85
CA ALA A 408 -10.59 21.61 11.10
C ALA A 408 -11.96 22.26 10.83
N PRO A 409 -12.00 23.34 10.03
CA PRO A 409 -13.22 24.14 9.88
C PRO A 409 -14.35 23.42 9.13
N GLU A 410 -14.03 22.39 8.33
CA GLU A 410 -15.04 21.48 7.77
C GLU A 410 -15.86 20.76 8.87
N LEU A 411 -15.25 20.49 10.04
CA LEU A 411 -15.93 19.90 11.19
C LEU A 411 -16.67 20.94 12.03
N GLY A 412 -16.17 22.18 12.11
CA GLY A 412 -16.82 23.27 12.84
C GLY A 412 -18.10 23.73 12.14
N LEU A 413 -18.05 23.94 10.81
CA LEU A 413 -19.23 24.20 9.97
C LEU A 413 -20.30 23.11 10.15
N LEU A 414 -19.93 21.84 9.99
CA LEU A 414 -20.88 20.72 10.12
C LEU A 414 -21.43 20.61 11.55
N LEU A 415 -20.63 20.91 12.57
CA LEU A 415 -21.09 20.95 13.95
C LEU A 415 -22.07 22.11 14.19
N ALA A 416 -21.82 23.28 13.60
CA ALA A 416 -22.72 24.42 13.68
C ALA A 416 -24.07 24.15 13.01
N GLU A 417 -24.09 23.54 11.82
CA GLU A 417 -25.32 23.08 11.16
C GLU A 417 -26.13 22.13 12.06
N PHE A 418 -25.47 21.14 12.67
CA PHE A 418 -26.13 20.20 13.59
C PHE A 418 -26.66 20.87 14.86
N LEU A 419 -25.96 21.88 15.38
CA LEU A 419 -26.39 22.64 16.56
C LEU A 419 -27.58 23.54 16.23
N GLU A 420 -27.56 24.21 15.08
CA GLU A 420 -28.66 25.06 14.59
C GLU A 420 -29.95 24.24 14.38
N GLU A 421 -29.88 23.14 13.62
CA GLU A 421 -31.03 22.24 13.43
C GLU A 421 -31.56 21.62 14.74
N SER A 422 -30.71 21.53 15.76
CA SER A 422 -31.09 21.05 17.11
C SER A 422 -31.58 22.18 18.04
N GLY A 423 -31.80 23.40 17.52
CA GLY A 423 -32.24 24.58 18.28
C GLY A 423 -31.20 25.15 19.25
N ARG A 424 -29.92 24.72 19.16
CA ARG A 424 -28.81 25.13 20.04
C ARG A 424 -28.07 26.34 19.47
N TYR A 425 -28.84 27.32 19.01
CA TYR A 425 -28.38 28.49 18.26
C TYR A 425 -27.20 29.22 18.90
N GLU A 426 -27.20 29.47 20.22
CA GLU A 426 -26.08 30.14 20.90
C GLU A 426 -24.73 29.40 20.73
N LYS A 427 -24.74 28.06 20.74
CA LYS A 427 -23.53 27.25 20.51
C LYS A 427 -23.13 27.21 19.05
N ALA A 428 -24.11 27.23 18.13
CA ALA A 428 -23.85 27.34 16.69
C ALA A 428 -23.22 28.69 16.35
N ARG A 429 -23.79 29.80 16.86
CA ARG A 429 -23.27 31.16 16.71
C ARG A 429 -21.82 31.29 17.15
N ALA A 430 -21.48 30.82 18.36
CA ALA A 430 -20.12 30.93 18.89
C ALA A 430 -19.05 30.24 18.02
N LEU A 431 -19.40 29.11 17.39
CA LEU A 431 -18.53 28.43 16.41
C LEU A 431 -18.44 29.20 15.10
N LEU A 432 -19.59 29.64 14.57
CA LEU A 432 -19.67 30.36 13.30
C LEU A 432 -19.03 31.74 13.36
N GLU A 433 -19.01 32.41 14.52
CA GLU A 433 -18.30 33.67 14.73
C GLU A 433 -16.77 33.47 14.66
N GLU A 434 -16.21 32.35 15.15
CA GLU A 434 -14.77 32.03 15.00
C GLU A 434 -14.39 31.71 13.54
N GLU A 435 -15.30 31.08 12.79
CA GLU A 435 -15.09 30.68 11.39
C GLU A 435 -15.42 31.77 10.36
N ALA A 436 -16.29 32.73 10.71
CA ALA A 436 -16.65 33.87 9.86
C ALA A 436 -15.47 34.83 9.60
N ASP A 437 -14.42 34.79 10.44
CA ASP A 437 -13.15 35.48 10.23
C ASP A 437 -12.30 34.86 9.10
N LEU A 438 -12.60 33.62 8.68
CA LEU A 438 -11.81 32.92 7.68
C LEU A 438 -12.04 33.49 6.27
N ALA A 439 -11.00 33.39 5.44
CA ALA A 439 -11.05 33.73 4.03
C ALA A 439 -11.48 32.54 3.16
N GLY A 440 -12.14 32.82 2.03
CA GLY A 440 -12.53 31.81 1.06
C GLY A 440 -13.84 31.07 1.41
N PRO A 441 -14.13 29.94 0.72
CA PRO A 441 -15.46 29.33 0.71
C PRO A 441 -16.01 28.93 2.08
N ILE A 442 -15.13 28.54 3.00
CA ILE A 442 -15.48 28.16 4.37
C ILE A 442 -15.98 29.36 5.16
N GLY A 443 -15.24 30.48 5.14
CA GLY A 443 -15.69 31.71 5.81
C GLY A 443 -16.92 32.32 5.14
N ASP A 444 -17.04 32.21 3.81
CA ASP A 444 -18.25 32.58 3.08
C ASP A 444 -19.47 31.79 3.60
N GLN A 445 -19.34 30.46 3.75
CA GLN A 445 -20.38 29.60 4.31
C GLN A 445 -20.67 29.90 5.78
N ALA A 446 -19.64 30.10 6.61
CA ALA A 446 -19.80 30.46 8.02
C ALA A 446 -20.59 31.77 8.20
N ARG A 447 -20.29 32.79 7.40
CA ARG A 447 -21.01 34.08 7.38
C ARG A 447 -22.49 33.90 7.01
N ALA A 448 -22.79 33.10 5.99
CA ALA A 448 -24.18 32.83 5.57
C ALA A 448 -24.95 31.99 6.61
N LEU A 449 -24.32 30.99 7.24
CA LEU A 449 -24.92 30.19 8.31
C LEU A 449 -25.14 31.00 9.59
N LEU A 450 -24.22 31.92 9.94
CA LEU A 450 -24.38 32.79 11.11
C LEU A 450 -25.59 33.70 10.95
N VAL A 451 -25.77 34.28 9.76
CA VAL A 451 -26.94 35.10 9.45
C VAL A 451 -28.23 34.26 9.48
N LYS A 452 -28.25 33.07 8.86
CA LYS A 452 -29.40 32.16 8.95
C LYS A 452 -29.77 31.87 10.41
N CYS A 453 -28.79 31.55 11.25
CA CYS A 453 -28.98 31.27 12.67
C CYS A 453 -29.56 32.46 13.46
N LEU A 454 -29.36 33.71 13.00
CA LEU A 454 -29.99 34.91 13.57
C LEU A 454 -31.44 35.08 13.10
N GLU A 455 -31.73 34.72 11.85
CA GLU A 455 -33.09 34.74 11.28
C GLU A 455 -33.98 33.70 11.96
N ASP A 456 -33.47 32.49 12.18
CA ASP A 456 -34.18 31.41 12.89
C ASP A 456 -34.44 31.77 14.38
N GLN A 457 -33.67 32.72 14.95
CA GLN A 457 -33.91 33.34 16.25
C GLN A 457 -34.84 34.58 16.20
N GLY A 458 -35.24 35.06 15.02
CA GLY A 458 -36.03 36.29 14.83
C GLY A 458 -35.28 37.59 15.16
N ARG A 459 -33.94 37.59 15.15
CA ARG A 459 -33.08 38.72 15.59
C ARG A 459 -32.80 39.70 14.47
N ASP A 460 -33.85 40.22 13.84
CA ASP A 460 -33.78 40.94 12.56
C ASP A 460 -32.86 42.18 12.57
N ARG A 461 -32.66 42.82 13.73
CA ARG A 461 -31.68 43.92 13.85
C ARG A 461 -30.24 43.44 13.68
N GLU A 462 -29.88 42.30 14.28
CA GLU A 462 -28.55 41.69 14.16
C GLU A 462 -28.35 41.07 12.76
N VAL A 463 -29.41 40.51 12.16
CA VAL A 463 -29.39 40.05 10.75
C VAL A 463 -28.95 41.19 9.83
N VAL A 464 -29.58 42.37 9.94
CA VAL A 464 -29.24 43.54 9.12
C VAL A 464 -27.82 44.02 9.36
N GLU A 465 -27.35 44.04 10.61
CA GLU A 465 -25.99 44.46 10.97
C GLU A 465 -24.94 43.49 10.39
N LYS A 466 -25.05 42.19 10.70
CA LYS A 466 -24.10 41.16 10.28
C LYS A 466 -24.09 40.95 8.78
N ALA A 467 -25.26 40.90 8.12
CA ALA A 467 -25.33 40.74 6.67
C ALA A 467 -24.63 41.90 5.94
N ARG A 468 -24.80 43.15 6.40
CA ARG A 468 -24.09 44.31 5.83
C ARG A 468 -22.57 44.23 6.01
N ALA A 469 -22.09 43.75 7.15
CA ALA A 469 -20.66 43.53 7.38
C ALA A 469 -20.09 42.38 6.52
N PHE A 470 -20.90 41.36 6.24
CA PHE A 470 -20.46 40.13 5.58
C PHE A 470 -20.55 40.13 4.04
N ILE A 471 -21.52 40.85 3.46
CA ILE A 471 -21.64 41.01 2.00
C ILE A 471 -20.32 41.42 1.32
N PRO A 472 -19.59 42.49 1.75
CA PRO A 472 -18.34 42.89 1.09
C PRO A 472 -17.17 41.91 1.31
N LEU A 473 -17.28 41.01 2.28
CA LEU A 473 -16.27 39.98 2.57
C LEU A 473 -16.52 38.66 1.81
N THR A 474 -17.74 38.47 1.30
CA THR A 474 -18.21 37.18 0.78
C THR A 474 -18.09 37.10 -0.73
N LYS A 475 -17.37 36.08 -1.24
CA LYS A 475 -17.06 35.97 -2.68
C LYS A 475 -17.83 34.86 -3.40
N ALA A 476 -18.20 33.79 -2.71
CA ALA A 476 -19.00 32.72 -3.29
C ALA A 476 -20.46 33.17 -3.50
N GLU A 477 -20.96 33.03 -4.73
CA GLU A 477 -22.31 33.47 -5.13
C GLU A 477 -23.42 32.89 -4.26
N GLY A 478 -23.37 31.59 -3.94
CA GLY A 478 -24.41 30.93 -3.12
C GLY A 478 -24.56 31.56 -1.73
N PRO A 479 -23.50 31.61 -0.90
CA PRO A 479 -23.50 32.34 0.36
C PRO A 479 -23.84 33.82 0.23
N LEU A 480 -23.32 34.52 -0.79
CA LEU A 480 -23.57 35.94 -1.02
C LEU A 480 -25.06 36.22 -1.30
N ASN A 481 -25.68 35.44 -2.18
CA ASN A 481 -27.12 35.52 -2.49
C ASN A 481 -27.96 35.27 -1.24
N ARG A 482 -27.56 34.32 -0.37
CA ARG A 482 -28.26 34.06 0.90
C ARG A 482 -28.15 35.23 1.87
N LEU A 483 -27.00 35.92 1.93
CA LEU A 483 -26.84 37.14 2.74
C LEU A 483 -27.72 38.30 2.23
N PHE A 484 -27.83 38.49 0.91
CA PHE A 484 -28.73 39.50 0.33
C PHE A 484 -30.20 39.17 0.57
N GLN A 485 -30.60 37.91 0.44
CA GLN A 485 -31.96 37.46 0.75
C GLN A 485 -32.29 37.75 2.22
N ALA A 486 -31.45 37.29 3.15
CA ALA A 486 -31.65 37.50 4.58
C ALA A 486 -31.74 38.98 4.99
N LEU A 487 -30.84 39.81 4.42
CA LEU A 487 -30.86 41.26 4.60
C LEU A 487 -32.20 41.87 4.12
N THR A 488 -32.70 41.43 2.97
CA THR A 488 -33.96 41.91 2.38
C THR A 488 -35.16 41.52 3.24
N GLU A 489 -35.24 40.26 3.67
CA GLU A 489 -36.34 39.74 4.49
C GLU A 489 -36.39 40.40 5.87
N ALA A 490 -35.24 40.57 6.55
CA ALA A 490 -35.16 41.26 7.82
C ALA A 490 -35.47 42.77 7.72
N LEU A 491 -35.02 43.46 6.66
CA LEU A 491 -35.38 44.86 6.43
C LEU A 491 -36.89 45.02 6.17
N THR A 492 -37.50 44.09 5.44
CA THR A 492 -38.96 44.07 5.19
C THR A 492 -39.72 43.85 6.50
N ARG A 493 -39.32 42.88 7.33
CA ARG A 493 -39.92 42.63 8.66
C ARG A 493 -39.77 43.81 9.63
N LEU A 494 -38.69 44.59 9.49
CA LEU A 494 -38.47 45.85 10.23
C LEU A 494 -39.15 47.08 9.60
N GLY A 495 -39.92 46.93 8.51
CA GLY A 495 -40.61 48.03 7.82
C GLY A 495 -39.73 48.97 7.00
N ARG A 496 -38.46 48.63 6.77
CA ARG A 496 -37.45 49.46 6.07
C ARG A 496 -37.45 49.19 4.56
N LEU A 497 -38.61 49.39 3.93
CA LEU A 497 -38.90 48.95 2.56
C LEU A 497 -37.93 49.50 1.50
N ASP A 498 -37.55 50.78 1.56
CA ASP A 498 -36.59 51.39 0.62
C ASP A 498 -35.20 50.74 0.68
N GLU A 499 -34.78 50.32 1.87
CA GLU A 499 -33.50 49.63 2.06
C GLU A 499 -33.59 48.16 1.65
N ALA A 500 -34.76 47.52 1.88
CA ALA A 500 -35.03 46.17 1.40
C ALA A 500 -35.00 46.11 -0.14
N PHE A 501 -35.63 47.07 -0.83
CA PHE A 501 -35.61 47.15 -2.29
C PHE A 501 -34.19 47.29 -2.87
N ARG A 502 -33.33 48.08 -2.21
CA ARG A 502 -31.91 48.21 -2.59
C ARG A 502 -31.10 46.94 -2.30
N ALA A 503 -31.37 46.24 -1.20
CA ALA A 503 -30.74 44.95 -0.92
C ALA A 503 -31.15 43.89 -1.96
N ALA A 504 -32.44 43.85 -2.35
CA ALA A 504 -32.97 42.93 -3.34
C ALA A 504 -32.40 43.15 -4.75
N SER A 505 -32.01 44.37 -5.11
CA SER A 505 -31.40 44.65 -6.41
C SER A 505 -29.92 44.26 -6.51
N GLY A 506 -29.30 43.80 -5.41
CA GLY A 506 -27.91 43.33 -5.38
C GLY A 506 -26.84 44.39 -5.65
N VAL A 507 -27.23 45.67 -5.74
CA VAL A 507 -26.32 46.78 -6.06
C VAL A 507 -25.53 47.20 -4.81
N PRO A 508 -24.20 47.01 -4.77
CA PRO A 508 -23.37 47.58 -3.71
C PRO A 508 -23.26 49.10 -3.90
N ARG A 509 -23.04 49.82 -2.80
CA ARG A 509 -22.56 51.22 -2.85
C ARG A 509 -21.04 51.26 -2.99
#